data_AF-H0QTN1-F1
#
_entry.id   AF-H0QTN1-F1
#
_cell.length_a   1.000
_cell.length_b   1.000
_cell.length_c   1.000
_cell.angle_alpha   90.00
_cell.angle_beta   90.00
_cell.angle_gamma   90.00
#
_symmetry.space_group_name_H-M   'P 1'
#
loop_
_entity.id
_entity.type
_entity.pdbx_description
1 polymer ?
#
loop_
_entity_poly.entity_id
_entity_poly.type
_entity_poly.pdbx_seq_one_letter_code
_entity_poly.pdbx_strand_id
1 'polypeptide(L)'
;MTLTEAGRYYLGAVCPSNILADKANKVLQTEPLDLAAARKATAALRDGYRTTIEGLSDPAAKWPGSVKTDVATLADNMYVELSSAANVASQTTEANLISAWNAWESSPSAVAQKIRVKLNLPSDTSGSCPAK
;
A
#
# COMPACT_ATOMS: atom_id res chain seq x y z
N MET A 1 0.54 -19.95 -11.57
CA MET A 1 -0.29 -20.10 -10.34
C MET A 1 -1.76 -20.29 -10.75
N THR A 2 -2.55 -20.99 -9.93
CA THR A 2 -4.04 -21.02 -9.99
C THR A 2 -4.64 -19.70 -9.50
N LEU A 3 -5.95 -19.47 -9.69
CA LEU A 3 -6.61 -18.27 -9.15
C LEU A 3 -6.57 -18.21 -7.61
N THR A 4 -6.71 -19.34 -6.93
CA THR A 4 -6.63 -19.41 -5.46
C THR A 4 -5.23 -19.10 -4.94
N GLU A 5 -4.19 -19.64 -5.59
CA GLU A 5 -2.79 -19.30 -5.29
C GLU A 5 -2.50 -17.83 -5.55
N ALA A 6 -3.02 -17.29 -6.67
CA ALA A 6 -2.93 -15.88 -7.00
C ALA A 6 -3.59 -14.99 -5.94
N GLY A 7 -4.77 -15.37 -5.46
CA GLY A 7 -5.46 -14.68 -4.37
C GLY A 7 -4.62 -14.60 -3.11
N ARG A 8 -4.04 -15.73 -2.68
CA ARG A 8 -3.17 -15.78 -1.49
C ARG A 8 -1.89 -14.96 -1.69
N TYR A 9 -1.27 -15.07 -2.85
CA TYR A 9 -0.04 -14.33 -3.16
C TYR A 9 -0.31 -12.81 -3.20
N TYR A 10 -1.40 -12.40 -3.84
CA TYR A 10 -1.86 -11.00 -3.86
C TYR A 10 -2.07 -10.45 -2.45
N LEU A 11 -2.84 -11.15 -1.61
CA LEU A 11 -3.07 -10.72 -0.22
C LEU A 11 -1.76 -10.69 0.59
N GLY A 12 -0.88 -11.67 0.40
CA GLY A 12 0.44 -11.70 1.03
C GLY A 12 1.31 -10.49 0.67
N ALA A 13 1.19 -9.99 -0.56
CA ALA A 13 1.91 -8.81 -1.01
C ALA A 13 1.30 -7.50 -0.45
N VAL A 14 -0.03 -7.32 -0.51
CA VAL A 14 -0.65 -6.01 -0.22
C VAL A 14 -1.06 -5.80 1.25
N CYS A 15 -1.34 -6.86 2.00
CA CYS A 15 -1.82 -6.70 3.39
C CYS A 15 -0.79 -6.07 4.34
N PRO A 16 0.52 -6.37 4.27
CA PRO A 16 1.51 -5.70 5.12
C PRO A 16 1.51 -4.18 4.96
N SER A 17 1.46 -3.66 3.71
CA SER A 17 1.40 -2.22 3.48
C SER A 17 0.09 -1.60 3.95
N ASN A 18 -1.05 -2.32 3.86
CA ASN A 18 -2.32 -1.83 4.39
C ASN A 18 -2.27 -1.63 5.91
N ILE A 19 -1.69 -2.59 6.65
CA ILE A 19 -1.50 -2.48 8.11
C ILE A 19 -0.59 -1.30 8.46
N LEU A 20 0.47 -1.07 7.67
CA LEU A 20 1.35 0.07 7.86
C LEU A 20 0.67 1.40 7.52
N ALA A 21 -0.21 1.43 6.52
CA ALA A 21 -1.00 2.60 6.16
C ALA A 21 -1.94 2.97 7.31
N ASP A 22 -2.66 1.99 7.88
CA ASP A 22 -3.52 2.22 9.05
C ASP A 22 -2.72 2.75 10.25
N LYS A 23 -1.52 2.21 10.50
CA LYS A 23 -0.63 2.69 11.57
C LYS A 23 -0.17 4.13 11.33
N ALA A 24 0.26 4.46 10.11
CA ALA A 24 0.70 5.81 9.75
C ALA A 24 -0.47 6.81 9.86
N ASN A 25 -1.63 6.46 9.30
CA ASN A 25 -2.88 7.22 9.43
C ASN A 25 -3.21 7.51 10.89
N LYS A 26 -3.17 6.48 11.74
CA LYS A 26 -3.45 6.64 13.17
C LYS A 26 -2.48 7.62 13.82
N VAL A 27 -1.17 7.44 13.63
CA VAL A 27 -0.14 8.35 14.20
C VAL A 27 -0.38 9.79 13.75
N LEU A 28 -0.60 10.01 12.45
CA LEU A 28 -0.82 11.34 11.87
C LEU A 28 -2.14 11.99 12.31
N GLN A 29 -3.17 11.20 12.63
CA GLN A 29 -4.46 11.72 13.08
C GLN A 29 -4.53 11.93 14.60
N THR A 30 -3.88 11.08 15.40
CA THR A 30 -3.94 11.16 16.87
C THR A 30 -2.86 12.04 17.46
N GLU A 31 -1.69 12.09 16.81
CA GLU A 31 -0.49 12.78 17.30
C GLU A 31 0.19 13.58 16.16
N PRO A 32 -0.53 14.46 15.43
CA PRO A 32 0.04 15.19 14.29
C PRO A 32 1.26 16.05 14.66
N LEU A 33 1.40 16.40 15.94
CA LEU A 33 2.51 17.20 16.48
C LEU A 33 3.75 16.36 16.84
N ASP A 34 3.66 15.03 16.88
CA ASP A 34 4.83 14.16 17.07
C ASP A 34 5.51 13.89 15.72
N LEU A 35 6.33 14.86 15.32
CA LEU A 35 7.12 14.81 14.09
C LEU A 35 8.00 13.56 14.01
N ALA A 36 8.56 13.09 15.13
CA ALA A 36 9.44 11.93 15.13
C ALA A 36 8.64 10.64 14.88
N ALA A 37 7.50 10.48 15.56
CA ALA A 37 6.60 9.35 15.35
C ALA A 37 6.02 9.33 13.94
N ALA A 38 5.56 10.48 13.43
CA ALA A 38 4.98 10.60 12.09
C ALA A 38 6.00 10.25 11.00
N ARG A 39 7.24 10.76 11.09
CA ARG A 39 8.32 10.41 10.15
C ARG A 39 8.68 8.93 10.21
N LYS A 40 8.75 8.35 11.41
CA LYS A 40 9.06 6.93 11.59
C LYS A 40 7.96 6.05 10.98
N ALA A 41 6.70 6.36 11.23
CA ALA A 41 5.57 5.61 10.70
C ALA A 41 5.47 5.68 9.17
N THR A 42 5.66 6.86 8.59
CA THR A 42 5.64 7.06 7.13
C THR A 42 6.88 6.49 6.43
N ALA A 43 8.04 6.48 7.08
CA ALA A 43 9.22 5.75 6.58
C ALA A 43 8.98 4.23 6.53
N ALA A 44 8.37 3.67 7.58
CA ALA A 44 7.99 2.25 7.59
C ALA A 44 6.96 1.94 6.49
N LEU A 45 5.98 2.83 6.29
CA LEU A 45 5.00 2.71 5.21
C LEU A 45 5.64 2.74 3.82
N ARG A 46 6.58 3.67 3.57
CA ARG A 46 7.38 3.72 2.33
C ARG A 46 8.06 2.38 2.05
N ASP A 47 8.70 1.79 3.06
CA ASP A 47 9.39 0.50 2.91
C ASP A 47 8.39 -0.66 2.72
N GLY A 48 7.21 -0.56 3.32
CA GLY A 48 6.07 -1.43 3.04
C GLY A 48 5.64 -1.38 1.58
N TYR A 49 5.43 -0.18 1.02
CA TYR A 49 5.07 -0.03 -0.39
C TYR A 49 6.15 -0.56 -1.33
N ARG A 50 7.44 -0.37 -1.01
CA ARG A 50 8.53 -0.97 -1.79
C ARG A 50 8.39 -2.49 -1.84
N THR A 51 8.18 -3.11 -0.68
CA THR A 51 8.01 -4.56 -0.56
C THR A 51 6.78 -5.04 -1.34
N THR A 52 5.67 -4.28 -1.30
CA THR A 52 4.47 -4.58 -2.08
C THR A 52 4.74 -4.53 -3.58
N ILE A 53 5.42 -3.48 -4.07
CA ILE A 53 5.81 -3.34 -5.48
C ILE A 53 6.68 -4.50 -5.93
N GLU A 54 7.71 -4.84 -5.16
CA GLU A 54 8.61 -5.97 -5.42
C GLU A 54 7.82 -7.29 -5.51
N GLY A 55 6.92 -7.53 -4.56
CA GLY A 55 6.08 -8.74 -4.55
C GLY A 55 5.14 -8.81 -5.75
N LEU A 56 4.45 -7.72 -6.10
CA LEU A 56 3.55 -7.67 -7.26
C LEU A 56 4.29 -7.81 -8.59
N SER A 57 5.52 -7.30 -8.66
CA SER A 57 6.37 -7.28 -9.85
C SER A 57 7.27 -8.50 -9.99
N ASP A 58 7.23 -9.45 -9.05
CA ASP A 58 8.07 -10.64 -9.06
C ASP A 58 7.83 -11.49 -10.33
N PRO A 59 8.83 -11.64 -11.22
CA PRO A 59 8.69 -12.46 -12.43
C PRO A 59 8.42 -13.94 -12.11
N ALA A 60 8.80 -14.43 -10.93
CA ALA A 60 8.58 -15.79 -10.50
C ALA A 60 7.12 -16.09 -10.08
N ALA A 61 6.32 -15.06 -9.79
CA ALA A 61 4.93 -15.23 -9.38
C ALA A 61 4.09 -15.99 -10.44
N LYS A 62 4.35 -15.79 -11.74
CA LYS A 62 3.60 -16.42 -12.85
C LYS A 62 2.09 -16.16 -12.78
N TRP A 63 1.70 -14.89 -12.62
CA TRP A 63 0.31 -14.43 -12.53
C TRP A 63 -0.60 -15.00 -13.65
N PRO A 64 -1.86 -15.37 -13.34
CA PRO A 64 -2.83 -15.79 -14.34
C PRO A 64 -3.08 -14.66 -15.35
N GLY A 65 -3.26 -15.01 -16.63
CA GLY A 65 -3.44 -14.02 -17.70
C GLY A 65 -4.63 -13.07 -17.46
N SER A 66 -5.67 -13.53 -16.75
CA SER A 66 -6.84 -12.71 -16.42
C SER A 66 -6.54 -11.52 -15.52
N VAL A 67 -5.50 -11.58 -14.67
CA VAL A 67 -5.15 -10.53 -13.69
C VAL A 67 -3.80 -9.87 -13.95
N LYS A 68 -2.93 -10.48 -14.77
CA LYS A 68 -1.54 -10.05 -14.97
C LYS A 68 -1.40 -8.55 -15.27
N THR A 69 -2.21 -8.01 -16.19
CA THR A 69 -2.16 -6.58 -16.54
C THR A 69 -2.61 -5.70 -15.39
N ASP A 70 -3.66 -6.08 -14.67
CA ASP A 70 -4.15 -5.26 -13.54
C ASP A 70 -3.15 -5.26 -12.39
N VAL A 71 -2.46 -6.38 -12.13
CA VAL A 71 -1.40 -6.45 -11.14
C VAL A 71 -0.23 -5.53 -11.51
N ALA A 72 0.20 -5.53 -12.78
CA ALA A 72 1.24 -4.63 -13.24
C ALA A 72 0.82 -3.15 -13.07
N THR A 73 -0.41 -2.80 -13.46
CA THR A 73 -0.96 -1.45 -13.25
C THR A 73 -1.03 -1.08 -11.77
N LEU A 74 -1.38 -2.01 -10.88
CA LEU A 74 -1.37 -1.74 -9.45
C LEU A 74 0.05 -1.48 -8.93
N ALA A 75 1.04 -2.25 -9.37
CA ALA A 75 2.44 -2.05 -9.00
C ALA A 75 2.94 -0.67 -9.47
N ASP A 76 2.57 -0.25 -10.68
CA ASP A 76 2.91 1.08 -11.20
C ASP A 76 2.27 2.20 -10.37
N ASN A 77 0.97 2.08 -10.04
CA ASN A 77 0.27 3.04 -9.20
C ASN A 77 0.88 3.15 -7.78
N MET A 78 1.41 2.04 -7.25
CA MET A 78 2.05 2.03 -5.93
C MET A 78 3.33 2.88 -5.85
N TYR A 79 3.97 3.21 -6.97
CA TYR A 79 5.10 4.16 -6.96
C TYR A 79 4.68 5.57 -6.54
N VAL A 80 3.43 5.98 -6.80
CA VAL A 80 2.89 7.25 -6.31
C VAL A 80 2.82 7.23 -4.78
N GLU A 81 2.26 6.16 -4.21
CA GLU A 81 2.15 5.96 -2.76
C GLU A 81 3.53 5.90 -2.09
N LEU A 82 4.48 5.19 -2.70
CA LEU A 82 5.86 5.13 -2.22
C LEU A 82 6.53 6.50 -2.22
N SER A 83 6.34 7.29 -3.28
CA SER A 83 6.91 8.63 -3.42
C SER A 83 6.31 9.60 -2.40
N SER A 84 5.00 9.56 -2.21
CA SER A 84 4.30 10.38 -1.21
C SER A 84 4.70 10.02 0.21
N ALA A 85 4.78 8.73 0.55
CA ALA A 85 5.28 8.26 1.85
C ALA A 85 6.71 8.75 2.12
N ALA A 86 7.58 8.67 1.11
CA ALA A 86 8.95 9.18 1.19
C ALA A 86 9.00 10.70 1.39
N ASN A 87 8.13 11.44 0.69
CA ASN A 87 8.03 12.89 0.85
C ASN A 87 7.67 13.26 2.29
N VAL A 88 6.61 12.66 2.86
CA VAL A 88 6.19 12.92 4.25
C VAL A 88 7.28 12.54 5.25
N ALA A 89 7.92 11.38 5.08
CA ALA A 89 8.97 10.91 5.98
C ALA A 89 10.22 11.82 6.01
N SER A 90 10.47 12.57 4.93
CA SER A 90 11.63 13.44 4.80
C SER A 90 11.45 14.82 5.44
N GLN A 91 10.24 15.20 5.82
CA GLN A 91 9.95 16.52 6.37
C GLN A 91 10.59 16.72 7.75
N THR A 92 11.09 17.93 8.00
CA THR A 92 11.81 18.29 9.24
C THR A 92 11.08 19.30 10.10
N THR A 93 9.95 19.81 9.63
CA THR A 93 9.07 20.71 10.37
C THR A 93 7.64 20.18 10.35
N GLU A 94 6.89 20.49 11.40
CA GLU A 94 5.48 20.12 11.50
C GLU A 94 4.65 20.69 10.34
N ALA A 95 4.82 21.97 10.03
CA ALA A 95 4.09 22.63 8.95
C ALA A 95 4.32 21.95 7.59
N ASN A 96 5.56 21.59 7.27
CA ASN A 96 5.87 20.90 6.02
C ASN A 96 5.37 19.46 6.01
N LEU A 97 5.41 18.77 7.16
CA LEU A 97 4.85 17.44 7.30
C LEU A 97 3.34 17.43 7.06
N ILE A 98 2.60 18.35 7.68
CA ILE A 98 1.15 18.51 7.48
C ILE A 98 0.85 18.85 6.02
N SER A 99 1.62 19.76 5.43
CA SER A 99 1.46 20.11 4.01
C SER A 99 1.71 18.92 3.08
N ALA A 100 2.78 18.16 3.30
CA ALA A 100 3.11 16.98 2.52
C ALA A 100 2.05 15.87 2.68
N TRP A 101 1.53 15.67 3.90
CA TRP A 101 0.47 14.72 4.18
C TRP A 101 -0.83 15.09 3.46
N ASN A 102 -1.26 16.35 3.57
CA ASN A 102 -2.49 16.81 2.94
C ASN A 102 -2.40 16.87 1.40
N ALA A 103 -1.19 17.00 0.85
CA ALA A 103 -0.94 16.94 -0.59
C ALA A 103 -0.82 15.49 -1.12
N TRP A 104 -0.86 14.48 -0.25
CA TRP A 104 -0.82 13.09 -0.66
C TRP A 104 -2.15 12.69 -1.31
N GLU A 105 -2.20 12.78 -2.64
CA GLU A 105 -3.29 12.22 -3.44
C GLU A 105 -3.11 10.70 -3.56
N SER A 106 -3.82 9.95 -2.72
CA SER A 106 -3.80 8.49 -2.83
C SER A 106 -4.36 8.05 -4.18
N SER A 107 -3.67 7.08 -4.80
CA SER A 107 -4.02 6.54 -6.10
C SER A 107 -5.35 5.77 -6.01
N PRO A 108 -6.32 6.02 -6.91
CA PRO A 108 -7.65 5.43 -6.81
C PRO A 108 -7.62 3.89 -6.85
N SER A 109 -8.30 3.26 -5.89
CA SER A 109 -8.25 1.82 -5.57
C SER A 109 -9.01 0.89 -6.53
N ALA A 110 -9.49 1.40 -7.68
CA ALA A 110 -10.33 0.65 -8.61
C ALA A 110 -9.60 -0.59 -9.20
N VAL A 111 -8.30 -0.48 -9.45
CA VAL A 111 -7.48 -1.61 -9.95
C VAL A 111 -7.38 -2.71 -8.91
N ALA A 112 -7.15 -2.37 -7.64
CA ALA A 112 -7.11 -3.33 -6.54
C ALA A 112 -8.45 -4.08 -6.38
N GLN A 113 -9.59 -3.38 -6.54
CA GLN A 113 -10.91 -4.00 -6.52
C GLN A 113 -11.15 -4.91 -7.73
N LYS A 114 -10.70 -4.51 -8.92
CA LYS A 114 -10.78 -5.34 -10.13
C LYS A 114 -10.00 -6.65 -9.97
N ILE A 115 -8.80 -6.59 -9.39
CA ILE A 115 -8.01 -7.78 -9.06
C ILE A 115 -8.77 -8.69 -8.10
N ARG A 116 -9.34 -8.13 -7.01
CA ARG A 116 -10.12 -8.91 -6.03
C ARG A 116 -11.27 -9.66 -6.69
N VAL A 117 -12.08 -8.99 -7.52
CA VAL A 117 -13.19 -9.62 -8.25
C VAL A 117 -12.69 -10.77 -9.12
N LYS A 118 -11.62 -10.56 -9.89
CA LYS A 118 -11.05 -11.60 -10.78
C LYS A 118 -10.42 -12.77 -10.04
N LEU A 119 -9.97 -12.56 -8.82
CA LEU A 119 -9.41 -13.59 -7.94
C LEU A 119 -10.45 -14.21 -7.00
N ASN A 120 -11.73 -13.82 -7.12
CA ASN A 120 -12.80 -14.23 -6.22
C ASN A 120 -12.49 -13.97 -4.74
N LEU A 121 -11.85 -12.84 -4.46
CA LEU A 121 -11.55 -12.35 -3.11
C LEU A 121 -12.69 -11.44 -2.60
N PRO A 122 -12.91 -11.37 -1.29
CA PRO A 122 -13.85 -10.41 -0.71
C PRO A 122 -13.52 -8.97 -1.08
N SER A 123 -14.56 -8.14 -1.26
CA SER A 123 -14.41 -6.70 -1.45
C SER A 123 -13.93 -5.99 -0.17
N ASP A 124 -14.27 -6.54 1.00
CA ASP A 124 -13.81 -6.06 2.30
C ASP A 124 -12.28 -6.16 2.41
N THR A 125 -11.61 -5.01 2.36
CA THR A 125 -10.16 -4.91 2.44
C THR A 125 -9.63 -5.21 3.82
N SER A 126 -10.32 -4.74 4.84
CA SER A 126 -9.92 -4.88 6.24
C SER A 126 -10.15 -6.31 6.72
N GLY A 127 -11.28 -6.92 6.36
CA GLY A 127 -11.55 -8.34 6.64
C GLY A 127 -10.61 -9.30 5.91
N SER A 128 -10.08 -8.91 4.74
CA SER A 128 -9.13 -9.73 3.98
C SER A 128 -7.68 -9.63 4.48
N CYS A 129 -7.37 -8.62 5.29
CA CYS A 129 -6.04 -8.33 5.83
C CYS A 129 -6.08 -8.23 7.35
N PRO A 130 -6.35 -9.34 8.07
CA PRO A 130 -6.44 -9.30 9.53
C PRO A 130 -5.13 -8.79 10.12
N ALA A 131 -5.23 -7.76 10.97
CA ALA A 131 -4.11 -7.33 11.79
C ALA A 131 -3.66 -8.53 12.65
N LYS A 132 -2.39 -8.92 12.52
CA LYS A 132 -1.76 -9.88 13.41
C LYS A 132 -1.24 -9.20 14.66
#